data_AF-A0A368TTK6-F1
#
_entry.id   AF-A0A368TTK6-F1
#
_cell.length_a   1.000
_cell.length_b   1.000
_cell.length_c   1.000
_cell.angle_alpha   90.00
_cell.angle_beta   90.00
_cell.angle_gamma   90.00
#
_symmetry.space_group_name_H-M   'P 1'
#
loop_
_entity.id
_entity.type
_entity.pdbx_description
1 polymer ?
#
loop_
_entity_poly.entity_id
_entity_poly.type
_entity_poly.pdbx_seq_one_letter_code
_entity_poly.pdbx_strand_id
1 'polypeptide(L)'
;MKITEQQLIRAIYSIWDFQQALSALTFLLEDCDFDRNYDKVSLRRFRCYESTLIVSMARPFETTRRGTTIGLRALGITLSQEEKRLVARILELRRKIVAHSDEEEMHFRSTSFPVLDGKGNFPHFQFNEGLHLEEHELHRLETLLRSLKAKLAEFFFRVAQEQPELLEKCREPDSIAKSE
;
A
#
# COMPACT_ATOMS: atom_id res chain seq x y z
N MET A 1 -10.69 28.50 1.47
CA MET A 1 -10.85 27.30 0.61
C MET A 1 -12.25 26.68 0.81
N LYS A 2 -12.94 26.19 -0.23
CA LYS A 2 -14.19 25.40 -0.07
C LYS A 2 -13.88 23.91 -0.19
N ILE A 3 -13.72 23.23 0.96
CA ILE A 3 -13.56 21.77 1.01
C ILE A 3 -14.81 21.13 1.62
N THR A 4 -15.24 19.99 1.10
CA THR A 4 -16.34 19.24 1.71
C THR A 4 -15.84 18.38 2.87
N GLU A 5 -16.71 18.10 3.85
CA GLU A 5 -16.36 17.21 4.97
C GLU A 5 -15.90 15.83 4.50
N GLN A 6 -16.50 15.30 3.43
CA GLN A 6 -16.09 14.03 2.83
C GLN A 6 -14.65 14.09 2.27
N GLN A 7 -14.29 15.18 1.60
CA GLN A 7 -12.93 15.38 1.09
C GLN A 7 -11.91 15.49 2.22
N LEU A 8 -12.26 16.19 3.30
CA LEU A 8 -11.41 16.32 4.47
C LEU A 8 -11.19 14.96 5.18
N ILE A 9 -12.26 14.23 5.44
CA ILE A 9 -12.19 12.87 6.01
C ILE A 9 -11.33 11.97 5.13
N ARG A 10 -11.50 12.04 3.81
CA ARG A 10 -10.69 11.24 2.87
C ARG A 10 -9.22 11.62 2.94
N ALA A 11 -8.88 12.91 3.05
CA ALA A 11 -7.52 13.36 3.24
C ALA A 11 -6.93 12.83 4.57
N ILE A 12 -7.70 12.87 5.67
CA ILE A 12 -7.28 12.37 6.99
C ILE A 12 -6.96 10.87 6.94
N TYR A 13 -7.81 10.07 6.31
CA TYR A 13 -7.48 8.65 6.13
C TYR A 13 -6.29 8.44 5.19
N SER A 14 -6.14 9.30 4.19
CA SER A 14 -5.01 9.18 3.25
C SER A 14 -3.67 9.48 3.90
N ILE A 15 -3.59 10.41 4.86
CA ILE A 15 -2.34 10.65 5.58
C ILE A 15 -1.95 9.43 6.44
N TRP A 16 -2.92 8.77 7.08
CA TRP A 16 -2.68 7.53 7.81
C TRP A 16 -2.21 6.40 6.88
N ASP A 17 -2.86 6.24 5.73
CA ASP A 17 -2.49 5.29 4.70
C ASP A 17 -1.05 5.52 4.20
N PHE A 18 -0.67 6.77 3.90
CA PHE A 18 0.70 7.10 3.48
C PHE A 18 1.74 6.93 4.60
N GLN A 19 1.37 7.14 5.86
CA GLN A 19 2.23 6.84 7.00
C GLN A 19 2.52 5.34 7.10
N GLN A 20 1.49 4.50 7.00
CA GLN A 20 1.63 3.04 7.02
C GLN A 20 2.46 2.53 5.84
N ALA A 21 2.22 3.06 4.64
CA ALA A 21 3.01 2.74 3.46
C ALA A 21 4.50 3.07 3.65
N LEU A 22 4.79 4.27 4.17
CA LEU A 22 6.17 4.71 4.40
C LEU A 22 6.87 3.88 5.48
N SER A 23 6.19 3.52 6.56
CA SER A 23 6.77 2.64 7.59
C SER A 23 7.14 1.27 7.02
N ALA A 24 6.22 0.65 6.27
CA ALA A 24 6.47 -0.64 5.64
C ALA A 24 7.65 -0.59 4.66
N LEU A 25 7.72 0.47 3.84
CA LEU A 25 8.85 0.70 2.94
C LEU A 25 10.17 0.93 3.69
N THR A 26 10.13 1.66 4.80
CA THR A 26 11.32 1.91 5.62
C THR A 26 11.85 0.59 6.17
N PHE A 27 10.98 -0.26 6.74
CA PHE A 27 11.40 -1.58 7.24
C PHE A 27 11.95 -2.47 6.12
N LEU A 28 11.38 -2.39 4.92
CA LEU A 28 11.88 -3.13 3.77
C LEU A 28 13.28 -2.67 3.36
N LEU A 29 13.51 -1.36 3.26
CA LEU A 29 14.82 -0.79 2.89
C LEU A 29 15.88 -0.98 3.99
N GLU A 30 15.50 -1.04 5.26
CA GLU A 30 16.42 -1.27 6.37
C GLU A 30 16.80 -2.75 6.53
N ASP A 31 15.85 -3.67 6.35
CA ASP A 31 16.08 -5.10 6.59
C ASP A 31 16.54 -5.88 5.35
N CYS A 32 16.29 -5.37 4.14
CA CYS A 32 16.59 -6.04 2.87
C CYS A 32 17.86 -5.46 2.22
N ASP A 33 18.93 -6.23 2.25
CA ASP A 33 20.15 -6.03 1.48
C ASP A 33 19.97 -6.72 0.11
N PHE A 34 19.81 -5.92 -0.94
CA PHE A 34 19.49 -6.42 -2.28
C PHE A 34 20.62 -7.23 -2.94
N ASP A 35 21.84 -7.16 -2.41
CA ASP A 35 22.98 -7.95 -2.88
C ASP A 35 23.10 -9.32 -2.17
N ARG A 36 22.19 -9.60 -1.22
CA ARG A 36 22.22 -10.81 -0.39
C ARG A 36 21.17 -11.84 -0.77
N ASN A 37 21.54 -13.12 -0.67
CA ASN A 37 20.60 -14.24 -0.73
C ASN A 37 19.96 -14.50 0.65
N TYR A 38 18.64 -14.71 0.65
CA TYR A 38 17.84 -14.93 1.85
C TYR A 38 17.15 -16.30 1.86
N ASP A 39 16.86 -16.80 3.06
CA ASP A 39 15.99 -17.96 3.24
C ASP A 39 14.52 -17.57 2.95
N LYS A 40 13.66 -18.59 2.78
CA LYS A 40 12.25 -18.40 2.43
C LYS A 40 11.45 -17.63 3.48
N VAL A 41 11.78 -17.77 4.77
CA VAL A 41 11.06 -17.07 5.85
C VAL A 41 11.42 -15.59 5.82
N SER A 42 12.69 -15.25 5.62
CA SER A 42 13.14 -13.87 5.43
C SER A 42 12.48 -13.22 4.21
N LEU A 43 12.43 -13.92 3.07
CA LEU A 43 11.76 -13.45 1.85
C LEU A 43 10.26 -13.18 2.08
N ARG A 44 9.56 -14.08 2.78
CA ARG A 44 8.15 -13.89 3.16
C ARG A 44 7.93 -12.68 4.05
N ARG A 45 8.86 -12.41 4.98
CA ARG A 45 8.80 -11.20 5.82
C ARG A 45 8.88 -9.93 4.97
N PHE A 46 9.80 -9.89 3.99
CA PHE A 46 9.91 -8.77 3.06
C PHE A 46 8.65 -8.61 2.21
N ARG A 47 8.06 -9.72 1.74
CA ARG A 47 6.75 -9.73 1.07
C ARG A 47 5.63 -9.15 1.91
N CYS A 48 5.62 -9.37 3.23
CA CYS A 48 4.64 -8.75 4.13
C CYS A 48 4.78 -7.21 4.18
N TYR A 49 6.02 -6.71 4.21
CA TYR A 49 6.29 -5.27 4.14
C TYR A 49 5.85 -4.69 2.79
N GLU A 50 6.27 -5.31 1.68
CA GLU A 50 5.91 -4.88 0.33
C GLU A 50 4.39 -4.89 0.11
N SER A 51 3.69 -5.93 0.57
CA SER A 51 2.23 -6.01 0.46
C SER A 51 1.55 -4.88 1.22
N THR A 52 2.05 -4.54 2.42
CA THR A 52 1.51 -3.43 3.23
C THR A 52 1.78 -2.08 2.57
N LEU A 53 2.97 -1.90 1.98
CA LEU A 53 3.32 -0.73 1.17
C LEU A 53 2.32 -0.57 0.01
N ILE A 54 2.16 -1.62 -0.81
CA ILE A 54 1.28 -1.61 -1.99
C ILE A 54 -0.16 -1.28 -1.59
N VAL A 55 -0.72 -1.98 -0.60
CA VAL A 55 -2.11 -1.78 -0.17
C VAL A 55 -2.33 -0.40 0.41
N SER A 56 -1.46 0.03 1.33
CA SER A 56 -1.62 1.32 2.00
C SER A 56 -1.40 2.49 1.06
N MET A 57 -0.45 2.39 0.12
CA MET A 57 -0.25 3.43 -0.88
C MET A 57 -1.37 3.47 -1.91
N ALA A 58 -1.96 2.34 -2.30
CA ALA A 58 -3.04 2.29 -3.28
C ALA A 58 -4.36 2.86 -2.74
N ARG A 59 -4.69 2.58 -1.47
CA ARG A 59 -5.98 2.91 -0.85
C ARG A 59 -6.45 4.35 -1.08
N PRO A 60 -5.62 5.41 -0.96
CA PRO A 60 -6.04 6.79 -1.23
C PRO A 60 -6.54 7.03 -2.66
N PHE A 61 -5.96 6.36 -3.64
CA PHE A 61 -6.23 6.57 -5.07
C PHE A 61 -7.44 5.78 -5.58
N GLU A 62 -7.92 4.82 -4.83
CA GLU A 62 -9.06 3.99 -5.21
C GLU A 62 -10.40 4.58 -4.78
N THR A 63 -11.43 4.25 -5.57
CA THR A 63 -12.81 4.62 -5.27
C THR A 63 -13.30 3.83 -4.08
N THR A 64 -13.74 4.53 -3.03
CA THR A 64 -14.43 3.91 -1.91
C THR A 64 -15.82 3.41 -2.33
N ARG A 65 -16.46 2.55 -1.51
CA ARG A 65 -17.86 2.12 -1.72
C ARG A 65 -18.86 3.30 -1.79
N ARG A 66 -18.49 4.47 -1.23
CA ARG A 66 -19.27 5.72 -1.31
C ARG A 66 -18.83 6.65 -2.46
N GLY A 67 -18.01 6.17 -3.40
CA GLY A 67 -17.74 6.80 -4.69
C GLY A 67 -16.62 7.86 -4.73
N THR A 68 -15.80 8.00 -3.69
CA THR A 68 -14.80 9.09 -3.62
C THR A 68 -13.35 8.58 -3.53
N THR A 69 -12.46 9.16 -4.35
CA THR A 69 -11.00 9.02 -4.29
C THR A 69 -10.37 10.23 -3.59
N ILE A 70 -9.08 10.17 -3.22
CA ILE A 70 -8.35 11.39 -2.88
C ILE A 70 -8.24 12.25 -4.13
N GLY A 71 -9.09 13.29 -4.22
CA GLY A 71 -9.00 14.26 -5.29
C GLY A 71 -7.75 15.12 -5.11
N LEU A 72 -6.56 14.62 -5.47
CA LEU A 72 -5.29 15.34 -5.26
C LEU A 72 -5.33 16.79 -5.77
N ARG A 73 -5.97 17.02 -6.92
CA ARG A 73 -6.18 18.38 -7.45
C ARG A 73 -7.02 19.27 -6.52
N ALA A 74 -8.04 18.72 -5.89
CA ALA A 74 -8.86 19.45 -4.92
C ALA A 74 -8.07 19.82 -3.65
N LEU A 75 -6.97 19.10 -3.37
CA LEU A 75 -6.03 19.40 -2.29
C LEU A 75 -4.87 20.31 -2.74
N GLY A 76 -4.85 20.74 -4.01
CA GLY A 76 -3.74 21.51 -4.59
C GLY A 76 -2.49 20.69 -4.92
N ILE A 77 -2.60 19.35 -4.93
CA ILE A 77 -1.48 18.43 -5.16
C ILE A 77 -1.45 18.04 -6.65
N THR A 78 -0.31 18.29 -7.29
CA THR A 78 -0.04 17.84 -8.65
C THR A 78 1.10 16.83 -8.64
N LEU A 79 0.94 15.77 -9.44
CA LEU A 79 1.95 14.74 -9.68
C LEU A 79 2.64 14.94 -11.03
N SER A 80 3.95 14.73 -11.06
CA SER A 80 4.74 14.62 -12.30
C SER A 80 4.32 13.38 -13.10
N GLN A 81 4.78 13.28 -14.35
CA GLN A 81 4.49 12.09 -15.17
C GLN A 81 5.15 10.84 -14.60
N GLU A 82 6.34 10.96 -14.01
CA GLU A 82 7.03 9.84 -13.37
C GLU A 82 6.30 9.39 -12.10
N GLU A 83 5.86 10.34 -11.27
CA GLU A 83 5.08 10.03 -10.06
C GLU A 83 3.75 9.34 -10.41
N LYS A 84 3.09 9.76 -11.50
CA LYS A 84 1.89 9.09 -12.00
C LYS A 84 2.16 7.65 -12.45
N ARG A 85 3.30 7.39 -13.08
CA ARG A 85 3.69 6.02 -13.49
C ARG A 85 3.93 5.14 -12.27
N LEU A 86 4.60 5.64 -11.23
CA LEU A 86 4.80 4.92 -9.98
C LEU A 86 3.47 4.59 -9.29
N VAL A 87 2.55 5.56 -9.22
CA VAL A 87 1.20 5.32 -8.69
C VAL A 87 0.45 4.27 -9.51
N ALA A 88 0.51 4.36 -10.84
CA ALA A 88 -0.14 3.38 -11.72
C ALA A 88 0.43 1.97 -11.52
N ARG A 89 1.76 1.84 -11.35
CA ARG A 89 2.43 0.57 -11.05
C ARG A 89 1.93 -0.04 -9.74
N ILE A 90 1.84 0.76 -8.67
CA ILE A 90 1.31 0.29 -7.37
C ILE A 90 -0.16 -0.15 -7.48
N LEU A 91 -0.99 0.60 -8.21
CA LEU A 91 -2.39 0.24 -8.43
C LEU A 91 -2.55 -1.05 -9.26
N GLU A 92 -1.65 -1.30 -10.20
CA GLU A 92 -1.62 -2.56 -10.94
C GLU A 92 -1.23 -3.72 -10.03
N LEU A 93 -0.13 -3.61 -9.29
CA LEU A 93 0.33 -4.64 -8.35
C LEU A 93 -0.74 -4.99 -7.31
N ARG A 94 -1.41 -3.97 -6.75
CA ARG A 94 -2.50 -4.18 -5.81
C ARG A 94 -3.64 -5.00 -6.43
N ARG A 95 -4.06 -4.65 -7.64
CA ARG A 95 -5.18 -5.31 -8.33
C ARG A 95 -4.82 -6.73 -8.73
N LYS A 96 -3.73 -6.92 -9.47
CA LYS A 96 -3.39 -8.23 -10.03
C LYS A 96 -2.87 -9.20 -8.97
N ILE A 97 -1.97 -8.74 -8.11
CA ILE A 97 -1.23 -9.66 -7.25
C ILE A 97 -1.85 -9.72 -5.86
N VAL A 98 -1.97 -8.58 -5.17
CA VAL A 98 -2.31 -8.59 -3.74
C VAL A 98 -3.79 -8.87 -3.49
N ALA A 99 -4.69 -8.35 -4.32
CA ALA A 99 -6.14 -8.45 -4.10
C ALA A 99 -6.77 -9.67 -4.80
N HIS A 100 -6.23 -10.11 -5.92
CA HIS A 100 -6.91 -11.08 -6.80
C HIS A 100 -6.07 -12.29 -7.20
N SER A 101 -4.78 -12.38 -6.83
CA SER A 101 -3.89 -13.49 -7.17
C SER A 101 -4.03 -13.95 -8.62
N ASP A 102 -3.95 -12.99 -9.54
CA ASP A 102 -4.17 -13.17 -10.98
C ASP A 102 -3.28 -14.30 -11.53
N GLU A 103 -3.88 -15.25 -12.24
CA GLU A 103 -3.20 -16.46 -12.73
C GLU A 103 -1.99 -16.13 -13.61
N GLU A 104 -2.04 -15.00 -14.34
CA GLU A 104 -0.94 -14.51 -15.18
C GLU A 104 0.31 -14.09 -14.37
N GLU A 105 0.13 -13.74 -13.10
CA GLU A 105 1.21 -13.23 -12.23
C GLU A 105 1.66 -14.28 -11.19
N MET A 106 0.89 -15.35 -10.98
CA MET A 106 1.15 -16.36 -9.95
C MET A 106 2.10 -17.46 -10.43
N HIS A 107 3.33 -17.42 -9.91
CA HIS A 107 4.36 -18.41 -10.22
C HIS A 107 4.52 -19.45 -9.09
N PHE A 108 4.26 -20.72 -9.41
CA PHE A 108 4.54 -21.85 -8.53
C PHE A 108 5.17 -23.02 -9.26
N ARG A 109 5.95 -23.81 -8.53
CA ARG A 109 6.39 -25.15 -8.95
C ARG A 109 5.65 -26.18 -8.12
N SER A 110 5.04 -27.15 -8.80
CA SER A 110 4.41 -28.31 -8.19
C SER A 110 5.22 -29.56 -8.55
N THR A 111 5.58 -30.33 -7.53
CA THR A 111 6.28 -31.61 -7.66
C THR A 111 5.68 -32.59 -6.67
N SER A 112 6.00 -33.88 -6.81
CA SER A 112 5.70 -34.86 -5.78
C SER A 112 6.89 -35.80 -5.61
N PHE A 113 7.02 -36.41 -4.44
CA PHE A 113 8.07 -37.38 -4.15
C PHE A 113 7.50 -38.63 -3.48
N PRO A 114 8.07 -39.82 -3.74
CA PRO A 114 7.56 -41.06 -3.19
C PRO A 114 7.75 -41.12 -1.68
N VAL A 115 6.73 -41.64 -0.99
CA VAL A 115 6.71 -41.91 0.45
C VAL A 115 6.21 -43.33 0.69
N LEU A 116 6.36 -43.84 1.92
CA LEU A 116 5.92 -45.17 2.31
C LEU A 116 6.45 -46.28 1.38
N ASP A 117 7.75 -46.28 1.11
CA ASP A 117 8.42 -47.21 0.18
C ASP A 117 7.77 -47.24 -1.22
N GLY A 118 7.31 -46.08 -1.70
CA GLY A 118 6.69 -45.94 -3.03
C GLY A 118 5.20 -46.26 -3.08
N LYS A 119 4.55 -46.49 -1.93
CA LYS A 119 3.09 -46.74 -1.86
C LYS A 119 2.25 -45.46 -1.96
N GLY A 120 2.87 -44.28 -1.92
CA GLY A 120 2.20 -43.00 -2.13
C GLY A 120 3.18 -41.92 -2.60
N ASN A 121 2.63 -40.81 -3.11
CA ASN A 121 3.39 -39.62 -3.46
C ASN A 121 2.93 -38.47 -2.57
N PHE A 122 3.87 -37.76 -1.95
CA PHE A 122 3.58 -36.56 -1.18
C PHE A 122 3.78 -35.31 -2.05
N PRO A 123 2.80 -34.38 -2.10
CA PRO A 123 2.92 -33.18 -2.90
C PRO A 123 3.90 -32.18 -2.26
N HIS A 124 4.67 -31.50 -3.11
CA HIS A 124 5.59 -30.45 -2.72
C HIS A 124 5.41 -29.22 -3.64
N PHE A 125 5.04 -28.10 -3.01
CA PHE A 125 4.81 -26.83 -3.68
C PHE A 125 5.89 -25.82 -3.32
N GLN A 126 6.34 -25.05 -4.31
CA GLN A 126 7.28 -23.95 -4.14
C GLN A 126 6.70 -22.71 -4.81
N PHE A 127 6.75 -21.57 -4.14
CA PHE A 127 6.20 -20.30 -4.61
C PHE A 127 7.33 -19.29 -4.85
N ASN A 128 7.09 -18.29 -5.69
CA ASN A 128 8.01 -17.15 -5.84
C ASN A 128 7.84 -16.16 -4.68
N GLU A 129 8.75 -16.25 -3.71
CA GLU A 129 8.78 -15.41 -2.51
C GLU A 129 9.59 -14.11 -2.70
N GLY A 130 10.07 -13.80 -3.91
CA GLY A 130 10.91 -12.62 -4.20
C GLY A 130 10.21 -11.28 -3.93
N LEU A 131 10.70 -10.15 -4.43
CA LEU A 131 9.95 -8.88 -4.41
C LEU A 131 9.30 -8.60 -5.77
N HIS A 132 8.28 -7.75 -5.83
CA HIS A 132 7.62 -7.32 -7.07
C HIS A 132 8.15 -5.97 -7.55
N LEU A 133 8.65 -5.17 -6.62
CA LEU A 133 9.28 -3.88 -6.84
C LEU A 133 10.80 -4.03 -6.76
N GLU A 134 11.49 -3.38 -7.68
CA GLU A 134 12.94 -3.29 -7.66
C GLU A 134 13.42 -2.22 -6.66
N GLU A 135 14.66 -2.34 -6.18
CA GLU A 135 15.28 -1.39 -5.24
C GLU A 135 15.15 0.07 -5.70
N HIS A 136 15.42 0.32 -6.99
CA HIS A 136 15.31 1.66 -7.55
C HIS A 136 13.87 2.20 -7.56
N GLU A 137 12.87 1.33 -7.69
CA GLU A 137 11.45 1.71 -7.57
C GLU A 137 11.12 2.02 -6.11
N LEU A 138 11.62 1.23 -5.16
CA LEU A 138 11.41 1.42 -3.72
C LEU A 138 11.94 2.78 -3.25
N HIS A 139 13.15 3.19 -3.66
CA HIS A 139 13.68 4.53 -3.34
C HIS A 139 12.87 5.68 -3.96
N ARG A 140 12.37 5.50 -5.19
CA ARG A 140 11.50 6.49 -5.83
C ARG A 140 10.15 6.59 -5.12
N LEU A 141 9.59 5.46 -4.69
CA LEU A 141 8.36 5.42 -3.89
C LEU A 141 8.55 6.09 -2.53
N GLU A 142 9.73 5.93 -1.91
CA GLU A 142 10.05 6.59 -0.65
C GLU A 142 10.00 8.12 -0.80
N THR A 143 10.65 8.62 -1.84
CA THR A 143 10.67 10.05 -2.17
C THR A 143 9.24 10.57 -2.43
N LEU A 144 8.45 9.82 -3.20
CA LEU A 144 7.05 10.18 -3.49
C LEU A 144 6.19 10.18 -2.23
N LEU A 145 6.29 9.16 -1.37
CA LEU A 145 5.50 9.07 -0.13
C LEU A 145 5.84 10.22 0.83
N ARG A 146 7.13 10.55 0.99
CA ARG A 146 7.56 11.70 1.79
C ARG A 146 7.00 13.02 1.23
N SER A 147 7.05 13.20 -0.09
CA SER A 147 6.47 14.35 -0.81
C SER A 147 4.96 14.46 -0.61
N LEU A 148 4.22 13.36 -0.77
CA LEU A 148 2.76 13.32 -0.55
C LEU A 148 2.38 13.68 0.88
N LYS A 149 3.09 13.14 1.87
CA LYS A 149 2.88 13.47 3.28
C LYS A 149 3.14 14.94 3.56
N ALA A 150 4.23 15.51 3.04
CA ALA A 150 4.55 16.93 3.22
C ALA A 150 3.45 17.83 2.62
N LYS A 151 3.02 17.54 1.38
CA LYS A 151 1.94 18.29 0.72
C LYS A 151 0.60 18.18 1.46
N LEU A 152 0.30 17.01 2.04
CA LEU A 152 -0.88 16.87 2.91
C LEU A 152 -0.75 17.63 4.22
N ALA A 153 0.43 17.66 4.83
CA ALA A 153 0.67 18.43 6.04
C ALA A 153 0.47 19.94 5.79
N GLU A 154 0.96 20.47 4.66
CA GLU A 154 0.69 21.84 4.24
C GLU A 154 -0.80 22.11 4.03
N PHE A 155 -1.50 21.16 3.39
CA PHE A 155 -2.94 21.23 3.21
C PHE A 155 -3.67 21.31 4.56
N PHE A 156 -3.37 20.41 5.52
CA PHE A 156 -4.00 20.44 6.85
C PHE A 156 -3.63 21.67 7.64
N PHE A 157 -2.41 22.16 7.53
CA PHE A 157 -1.99 23.40 8.16
C PHE A 157 -2.86 24.57 7.68
N ARG A 158 -3.11 24.69 6.37
CA ARG A 158 -4.03 25.71 5.83
C ARG A 158 -5.46 25.54 6.34
N VAL A 159 -5.97 24.31 6.39
CA VAL A 159 -7.31 24.04 6.97
C VAL A 159 -7.37 24.50 8.42
N ALA A 160 -6.35 24.20 9.22
CA ALA A 160 -6.29 24.59 10.63
C ALA A 160 -6.28 26.12 10.83
N GLN A 161 -5.66 26.87 9.90
CA GLN A 161 -5.66 28.34 9.97
C GLN A 161 -6.97 28.96 9.50
N GLU A 162 -7.66 28.36 8.52
CA GLU A 162 -8.87 28.93 7.92
C GLU A 162 -10.18 28.45 8.57
N GLN A 163 -10.25 27.18 8.95
CA GLN A 163 -11.45 26.43 9.39
C GLN A 163 -11.07 25.37 10.46
N PRO A 164 -10.54 25.77 11.63
CA PRO A 164 -10.07 24.84 12.67
C PRO A 164 -11.15 23.88 13.17
N GLU A 165 -12.41 24.32 13.21
CA GLU A 165 -13.58 23.53 13.65
C GLU A 165 -13.82 22.27 12.80
N LEU A 166 -13.26 22.21 11.58
CA LEU A 166 -13.33 21.02 10.74
C LEU A 166 -12.35 19.92 11.16
N LEU A 167 -11.28 20.27 11.91
CA LEU A 167 -10.25 19.33 12.37
C LEU A 167 -10.44 18.91 13.83
N GLU A 168 -11.15 19.71 14.64
CA GLU A 168 -11.46 19.43 16.05
C GLU A 168 -12.62 18.44 16.19
N LYS A 169 -12.50 17.24 15.60
CA LYS A 169 -13.55 16.22 15.63
C LYS A 169 -12.99 14.84 15.95
N CYS A 170 -13.67 14.10 16.83
CA CYS A 170 -13.50 12.67 16.98
C CYS A 170 -14.56 11.94 16.16
N ARG A 171 -14.17 10.92 15.39
CA ARG A 171 -15.10 10.10 14.62
C ARG A 171 -15.00 8.65 15.06
N GLU A 172 -16.12 8.11 15.52
CA GLU A 172 -16.25 6.69 15.82
C GLU A 172 -16.80 5.90 14.62
N PRO A 173 -16.49 4.60 14.49
CA PRO A 173 -17.06 3.76 13.45
C PRO A 173 -18.56 3.55 13.65
N ASP A 174 -19.36 3.79 12.59
CA ASP A 174 -20.80 3.50 12.56
C ASP A 174 -21.13 2.02 12.90
N SER A 175 -20.15 1.10 12.78
CA SER A 175 -20.32 -0.31 13.10
C SER A 175 -20.40 -0.59 14.60
N ILE A 176 -19.81 0.26 15.44
CA ILE A 176 -19.86 0.11 16.91
C ILE A 176 -21.24 0.52 17.43
N ALA A 177 -21.82 1.58 16.87
CA ALA A 177 -23.17 2.05 17.24
C ALA A 177 -24.31 1.12 16.79
N LYS A 178 -24.04 0.10 15.95
CA LYS A 178 -25.03 -0.88 15.48
C LYS A 178 -24.99 -2.21 16.24
N SER A 179 -24.07 -2.34 17.18
CA SER A 179 -23.89 -3.53 18.02
C SER A 179 -24.50 -3.39 19.43
N GLU A 180 -25.22 -2.29 19.69
CA GLU A 180 -26.04 -2.04 20.88
C GLU A 180 -27.54 -2.10 20.52
#